data_AF-A0A378W0P0-F1
#
_entry.id   AF-A0A378W0P0-F1
#
_cell.length_a   1.000
_cell.length_b   1.000
_cell.length_c   1.000
_cell.angle_alpha   90.00
_cell.angle_beta   90.00
_cell.angle_gamma   90.00
#
_symmetry.space_group_name_H-M   'P 1'
#
loop_
_entity.id
_entity.type
_entity.pdbx_description
1 polymer ?
#
loop_
_entity_poly.entity_id
_entity_poly.type
_entity_poly.pdbx_seq_one_letter_code
_entity_poly.pdbx_strand_id
1 'polypeptide(L)'
;MVLSGIWHGYGWNFLIWGALHGTALALLNTGDRYFGRDALCRLKYLAPLSWLITFHFVCLTFVVFNTANPDDAGAVFSALFANAGGWNAPQRADMLLLASFASVMLLYPYLQRAFDGAVKGLEKSRCGCGLSPFPPSCC
;
A
#
# COMPACT_ATOMS: atom_id res chain seq x y z
N MET A 1 0.64 -15.01 4.70
CA MET A 1 1.72 -14.44 3.87
C MET A 1 3.05 -15.17 4.02
N VAL A 2 3.21 -16.09 4.98
CA VAL A 2 4.46 -16.88 5.14
C VAL A 2 4.83 -17.70 3.91
N LEU A 3 3.85 -18.33 3.25
CA LEU A 3 4.09 -19.06 1.99
C LEU A 3 4.64 -18.15 0.87
N SER A 4 4.18 -16.88 0.81
CA SER A 4 4.73 -15.88 -0.12
C SER A 4 6.20 -15.57 0.21
N GLY A 5 6.55 -15.49 1.50
CA GLY A 5 7.94 -15.33 1.93
C GLY A 5 8.81 -16.51 1.51
N ILE A 6 8.40 -17.75 1.80
CA ILE A 6 9.16 -18.96 1.50
C ILE A 6 9.40 -19.13 -0.02
N TRP A 7 8.46 -18.67 -0.86
CA TRP A 7 8.65 -18.70 -2.32
C TRP A 7 9.78 -17.78 -2.81
N HIS A 8 10.09 -16.70 -2.10
CA HIS A 8 11.17 -15.78 -2.48
C HIS A 8 12.56 -16.28 -2.08
N GLY A 9 12.69 -17.24 -1.15
CA GLY A 9 13.98 -17.86 -0.85
C GLY A 9 14.07 -18.54 0.53
N TYR A 10 15.19 -19.24 0.74
CA TYR A 10 15.51 -19.98 1.98
C TYR A 10 16.30 -19.13 2.98
N GLY A 11 15.79 -17.96 3.32
CA GLY A 11 16.42 -17.02 4.28
C GLY A 11 15.49 -16.69 5.43
N TRP A 12 16.03 -16.53 6.64
CA TRP A 12 15.26 -16.12 7.82
C TRP A 12 14.50 -14.80 7.59
N ASN A 13 15.06 -13.90 6.79
CA ASN A 13 14.45 -12.62 6.45
C ASN A 13 13.13 -12.78 5.71
N PHE A 14 13.03 -13.73 4.78
CA PHE A 14 11.80 -13.99 4.03
C PHE A 14 10.70 -14.57 4.93
N LEU A 15 11.08 -15.39 5.92
CA LEU A 15 10.15 -15.92 6.92
C LEU A 15 9.61 -14.79 7.81
N ILE A 16 10.50 -13.96 8.36
CA ILE A 16 10.14 -12.82 9.20
C ILE A 16 9.28 -11.82 8.41
N TRP A 17 9.66 -11.51 7.18
CA TRP A 17 8.90 -10.66 6.26
C TRP A 17 7.47 -11.16 6.03
N GLY A 18 7.34 -12.47 5.76
CA GLY A 18 6.04 -13.11 5.55
C GLY A 18 5.20 -13.20 6.82
N ALA A 19 5.84 -13.34 7.98
CA ALA A 19 5.20 -13.31 9.29
C ALA A 19 4.70 -11.89 9.63
N LEU A 20 5.52 -10.85 9.45
CA LEU A 20 5.14 -9.45 9.68
C LEU A 20 3.92 -9.06 8.84
N HIS A 21 3.93 -9.34 7.54
CA HIS A 21 2.76 -9.09 6.67
C HIS A 21 1.54 -9.93 7.07
N GLY A 22 1.74 -11.17 7.48
CA GLY A 22 0.65 -12.03 7.97
C GLY A 22 -0.01 -11.46 9.22
N THR A 23 0.79 -11.04 10.19
CA THR A 23 0.31 -10.41 11.43
C THR A 23 -0.37 -9.07 11.14
N ALA A 24 0.18 -8.24 10.26
CA ALA A 24 -0.45 -6.97 9.88
C ALA A 24 -1.83 -7.17 9.25
N LEU A 25 -2.00 -8.16 8.36
CA LEU A 25 -3.31 -8.49 7.78
C LEU A 25 -4.27 -9.06 8.83
N ALA A 26 -3.80 -9.89 9.75
CA ALA A 26 -4.61 -10.40 10.85
C ALA A 26 -5.11 -9.28 11.77
N LEU A 27 -4.23 -8.32 12.09
CA LEU A 27 -4.57 -7.11 12.85
C LEU A 27 -5.56 -6.23 12.08
N LEU A 28 -5.35 -6.01 10.78
CA LEU A 28 -6.27 -5.23 9.94
C LEU A 28 -7.67 -5.87 9.93
N ASN A 29 -7.75 -7.18 9.69
CA ASN A 29 -9.02 -7.90 9.65
C ASN A 29 -9.72 -7.94 11.03
N THR A 30 -8.95 -8.02 12.10
CA THR A 30 -9.48 -7.95 13.47
C THR A 30 -9.99 -6.54 13.76
N GLY A 31 -9.23 -5.50 13.39
CA GLY A 31 -9.63 -4.10 13.49
C GLY A 31 -10.93 -3.81 12.73
N ASP A 32 -11.04 -4.29 11.49
CA ASP A 32 -12.25 -4.15 10.67
C ASP A 32 -13.47 -4.84 11.32
N ARG A 33 -13.25 -5.95 12.03
CA ARG A 33 -14.32 -6.67 12.74
C ARG A 33 -14.80 -5.93 13.99
N TYR A 34 -13.91 -5.23 14.70
CA TYR A 34 -14.25 -4.50 15.94
C TYR A 34 -14.73 -3.07 15.68
N PHE A 35 -14.07 -2.33 14.78
CA PHE A 35 -14.35 -0.92 14.51
C PHE A 35 -15.23 -0.70 13.26
N GLY A 36 -15.47 -1.77 12.49
CA GLY A 36 -16.13 -1.71 11.19
C GLY A 36 -15.13 -1.52 10.04
N ARG A 37 -15.45 -2.09 8.88
CA ARG A 37 -14.62 -1.95 7.67
C ARG A 37 -14.35 -0.48 7.37
N ASP A 38 -13.08 -0.18 7.08
CA ASP A 38 -12.62 1.15 6.70
C ASP A 38 -12.89 2.24 7.75
N ALA A 39 -13.00 1.88 9.04
CA ALA A 39 -13.29 2.84 10.10
C ALA A 39 -12.32 4.02 10.14
N LEU A 40 -11.01 3.77 9.94
CA LEU A 40 -10.00 4.83 9.88
C LEU A 40 -10.12 5.70 8.61
N CYS A 41 -10.50 5.11 7.48
CA CYS A 41 -10.68 5.84 6.21
C CYS A 41 -12.00 6.62 6.16
N ARG A 42 -13.00 6.21 6.93
CA ARG A 42 -14.29 6.92 7.07
C ARG A 42 -14.13 8.27 7.76
N LEU A 43 -13.13 8.38 8.65
CA LEU A 43 -12.81 9.65 9.31
C LEU A 43 -11.85 10.45 8.43
N LYS A 44 -12.37 11.53 7.81
CA LYS A 44 -11.64 12.38 6.85
C LYS A 44 -10.27 12.87 7.34
N TYR A 45 -10.10 13.02 8.66
CA TYR A 45 -8.86 13.46 9.30
C TYR A 45 -7.87 12.32 9.59
N LEU A 46 -8.35 11.07 9.68
CA LEU A 46 -7.54 9.88 9.97
C LEU A 46 -7.17 9.12 8.68
N ALA A 47 -7.82 9.40 7.56
CA ALA A 47 -7.47 8.88 6.25
C ALA A 47 -5.99 9.09 5.83
N PRO A 48 -5.36 10.28 6.00
CA PRO A 48 -3.93 10.42 5.71
C PRO A 48 -3.05 9.65 6.70
N LEU A 49 -3.52 9.46 7.95
CA LEU A 49 -2.78 8.72 8.96
C LEU A 49 -2.76 7.22 8.66
N SER A 50 -3.87 6.62 8.24
CA SER A 50 -3.91 5.21 7.83
C SER A 50 -2.99 4.94 6.64
N TRP A 51 -2.93 5.88 5.69
CA TRP A 51 -1.99 5.83 4.59
C TRP A 51 -0.53 5.91 5.05
N LEU A 52 -0.19 6.87 5.92
CA LEU A 52 1.17 6.98 6.45
C LEU A 52 1.62 5.73 7.21
N ILE A 53 0.73 5.14 8.03
CA ILE A 53 1.03 3.93 8.79
C ILE A 53 1.31 2.75 7.84
N THR A 54 0.45 2.53 6.85
CA THR A 54 0.64 1.43 5.89
C THR A 54 1.87 1.63 5.03
N PHE A 55 2.13 2.86 4.57
CA PHE A 55 3.33 3.19 3.81
C PHE A 55 4.61 2.90 4.61
N HIS A 56 4.72 3.43 5.83
CA HIS A 56 5.90 3.19 6.67
C HIS A 56 6.05 1.72 7.04
N PHE A 57 4.95 1.03 7.35
CA PHE A 57 4.98 -0.41 7.61
C PHE A 57 5.57 -1.18 6.42
N VAL A 58 5.09 -0.92 5.20
CA VAL A 58 5.59 -1.57 3.99
C VAL A 58 7.06 -1.23 3.77
N CYS A 59 7.46 0.04 3.86
CA CYS A 59 8.86 0.46 3.71
C CYS A 59 9.79 -0.23 4.71
N LEU A 60 9.44 -0.25 6.01
CA LEU A 60 10.24 -0.91 7.04
C LEU A 60 10.33 -2.42 6.80
N THR A 61 9.24 -3.02 6.33
CA THR A 61 9.23 -4.46 6.04
C THR A 61 10.07 -4.79 4.80
N PHE A 62 10.14 -3.89 3.80
CA PHE A 62 11.05 -4.02 2.67
C PHE A 62 12.54 -3.95 3.06
N VAL A 63 12.89 -3.22 4.12
CA VAL A 63 14.27 -3.25 4.66
C VAL A 63 14.63 -4.66 5.11
N VAL A 64 13.74 -5.29 5.89
CA VAL A 64 13.93 -6.69 6.34
C VAL A 64 14.03 -7.64 5.15
N PHE A 65 13.24 -7.43 4.11
CA PHE A 65 13.30 -8.25 2.89
C PHE A 65 14.65 -8.16 2.16
N ASN A 66 15.26 -6.97 2.15
CA ASN A 66 16.48 -6.70 1.39
C ASN A 66 17.76 -7.13 2.14
N THR A 67 17.73 -7.18 3.47
CA THR A 67 18.91 -7.55 4.28
C THR A 67 19.16 -9.05 4.27
N ALA A 68 20.44 -9.45 4.29
CA ALA A 68 20.85 -10.86 4.28
C ALA A 68 20.77 -11.49 5.67
N ASN A 69 21.01 -10.72 6.74
CA ASN A 69 20.90 -11.17 8.12
C ASN A 69 19.96 -10.25 8.93
N PRO A 70 19.29 -10.76 9.98
CA PRO A 70 18.47 -9.94 10.87
C PRO A 70 19.28 -8.88 11.62
N ASP A 71 20.56 -9.15 11.88
CA ASP A 71 21.47 -8.18 12.50
C ASP A 71 21.73 -6.96 11.61
N ASP A 72 21.82 -7.16 10.29
CA ASP A 72 21.98 -6.07 9.32
C ASP A 72 20.74 -5.17 9.28
N ALA A 73 19.54 -5.77 9.38
CA ALA A 73 18.30 -5.02 9.51
C ALA A 73 18.31 -4.15 10.78
N GLY A 74 18.77 -4.71 11.90
CA GLY A 74 18.98 -3.99 13.14
C GLY A 74 19.91 -2.79 12.98
N ALA A 75 21.03 -2.97 12.28
CA ALA A 75 21.98 -1.89 12.00
C ALA A 75 21.34 -0.76 11.16
N VAL A 76 20.54 -1.11 10.15
CA VAL A 76 19.80 -0.12 9.34
C VAL A 76 18.78 0.64 10.20
N PHE A 77 17.99 -0.05 11.02
CA PHE A 77 17.04 0.62 11.92
C PHE A 77 17.76 1.51 12.95
N SER A 78 18.88 1.04 13.52
CA SER A 78 19.71 1.86 14.40
C SER A 78 20.25 3.08 13.68
N ALA A 79 20.68 2.98 12.42
CA ALA A 79 21.12 4.14 11.63
C ALA A 79 19.99 5.13 11.31
N LEU A 80 18.73 4.66 11.20
CA LEU A 80 17.57 5.55 11.04
C LEU A 80 17.34 6.43 12.27
N PHE A 81 17.52 5.87 13.48
CA PHE A 81 17.26 6.59 14.74
C PHE A 81 18.50 7.27 15.32
N ALA A 82 19.67 6.67 15.15
CA ALA A 82 20.96 7.25 15.49
C ALA A 82 21.34 8.22 14.37
N ASN A 83 20.94 9.48 14.53
CA ASN A 83 21.21 10.58 13.62
C ASN A 83 22.71 11.00 13.67
N ALA A 84 23.62 10.04 13.49
CA ALA A 84 25.05 10.18 13.70
C ALA A 84 25.72 11.06 12.64
N GLY A 85 25.08 11.24 11.47
CA GLY A 85 25.58 12.06 10.36
C GLY A 85 24.93 13.44 10.21
N GLY A 86 23.94 13.79 11.04
CA GLY A 86 23.12 14.99 10.87
C GLY A 86 22.17 14.94 9.67
N TRP A 87 21.31 15.96 9.54
CA TRP A 87 20.36 16.06 8.42
C TRP A 87 21.08 16.55 7.16
N ASN A 88 21.60 15.61 6.38
CA ASN A 88 22.12 15.92 5.05
C ASN A 88 20.94 16.09 4.07
N ALA A 89 21.03 17.10 3.20
CA ALA A 89 20.03 17.25 2.16
C ALA A 89 20.08 16.02 1.24
N PRO A 90 18.94 15.35 0.98
CA PRO A 90 18.90 14.19 0.10
C PRO A 90 19.39 14.58 -1.30
N GLN A 91 19.97 13.64 -2.04
CA GLN A 91 20.44 13.94 -3.39
C GLN A 91 19.25 14.30 -4.29
N ARG A 92 19.52 15.07 -5.36
CA ARG A 92 18.47 15.48 -6.31
C ARG A 92 17.71 14.29 -6.90
N ALA A 93 18.41 13.16 -7.08
CA ALA A 93 17.81 11.91 -7.53
C ALA A 93 16.77 11.37 -6.55
N ASP A 94 17.10 11.32 -5.25
CA ASP A 94 16.18 10.86 -4.20
C ASP A 94 14.97 11.78 -4.10
N MET A 95 15.18 13.09 -4.20
CA MET A 95 14.10 14.08 -4.21
C MET A 95 13.15 13.87 -5.39
N LEU A 96 13.68 13.64 -6.60
CA LEU A 96 12.87 13.39 -7.80
C LEU A 96 12.12 12.06 -7.72
N LEU A 97 12.73 11.02 -7.14
CA LEU A 97 12.11 9.72 -6.94
C LEU A 97 10.96 9.80 -5.93
N LEU A 98 11.16 10.49 -4.81
CA LEU A 98 10.09 10.73 -3.83
C LEU A 98 8.95 11.56 -4.43
N ALA A 99 9.27 12.60 -5.21
CA ALA A 99 8.29 13.44 -5.87
C ALA A 99 7.48 12.67 -6.93
N SER A 100 8.10 11.78 -7.70
CA SER A 100 7.40 10.95 -8.69
C SER A 100 6.50 9.92 -8.02
N PHE A 101 6.94 9.32 -6.91
CA PHE A 101 6.10 8.39 -6.16
C PHE A 101 4.89 9.10 -5.53
N ALA A 102 5.11 10.27 -4.92
CA ALA A 102 4.05 11.09 -4.36
C ALA A 102 3.06 11.59 -5.43
N SER A 103 3.56 11.98 -6.60
CA SER A 103 2.70 12.43 -7.70
C SER A 103 1.82 11.31 -8.22
N VAL A 104 2.35 10.09 -8.39
CA VAL A 104 1.56 8.91 -8.79
C VAL A 104 0.48 8.60 -7.75
N MET A 105 0.82 8.63 -6.45
CA MET A 105 -0.15 8.41 -5.38
C MET A 105 -1.28 9.46 -5.38
N LEU A 106 -0.94 10.73 -5.64
CA LEU A 106 -1.92 11.81 -5.75
C LEU A 106 -2.76 11.73 -7.03
N LEU A 107 -2.16 11.26 -8.14
CA LEU A 107 -2.83 11.12 -9.44
C LEU A 107 -3.78 9.92 -9.46
N TYR A 108 -3.47 8.87 -8.72
CA TYR A 108 -4.23 7.62 -8.65
C TYR A 108 -5.76 7.80 -8.46
N PRO A 109 -6.25 8.57 -7.46
CA PRO A 109 -7.70 8.77 -7.29
C PRO A 109 -8.35 9.50 -8.48
N TYR A 110 -7.62 10.37 -9.17
CA TYR A 110 -8.13 11.03 -10.38
C TYR A 110 -8.23 10.04 -11.54
N LEU A 111 -7.25 9.16 -11.69
CA LEU A 111 -7.25 8.12 -12.70
C LEU A 111 -8.40 7.11 -12.46
N GLN A 112 -8.63 6.71 -11.20
CA GLN A 112 -9.78 5.86 -10.85
C GLN A 112 -11.11 6.53 -11.21
N ARG A 113 -11.30 7.81 -10.85
CA ARG A 113 -12.53 8.55 -11.20
C ARG A 113 -12.73 8.66 -12.70
N ALA A 114 -11.66 8.88 -13.46
CA ALA A 114 -11.73 8.93 -14.92
C ALA A 114 -12.10 7.56 -15.51
N PHE A 115 -11.51 6.47 -15.01
CA PHE A 115 -11.81 5.12 -15.44
C PHE A 115 -13.26 4.72 -15.14
N ASP A 116 -13.73 4.95 -13.91
CA ASP A 116 -15.12 4.68 -13.52
C ASP A 116 -16.12 5.49 -14.35
N GLY A 117 -15.78 6.75 -14.67
CA GLY A 117 -16.56 7.60 -15.56
C GLY A 117 -16.63 7.04 -16.99
N ALA A 118 -15.51 6.55 -17.52
CA ALA A 118 -15.45 5.94 -18.84
C ALA A 118 -16.27 4.64 -18.91
N VAL A 119 -16.16 3.76 -17.91
CA VAL A 119 -16.94 2.52 -17.81
C VAL A 119 -18.44 2.82 -17.78
N LYS A 120 -18.89 3.74 -16.92
CA LYS A 120 -20.31 4.16 -16.85
C LYS A 120 -20.80 4.76 -18.18
N GLY A 121 -19.93 5.50 -18.87
CA GLY A 121 -20.23 6.05 -20.20
C GLY A 121 -20.48 4.95 -21.25
N LEU A 122 -19.64 3.91 -21.25
CA LEU A 122 -19.78 2.75 -22.14
C LEU A 122 -20.99 1.88 -21.79
N GLU A 123 -21.32 1.71 -20.51
CA GLU A 123 -22.54 1.00 -20.10
C GLU A 123 -23.81 1.74 -20.54
N LYS A 124 -23.82 3.07 -20.42
CA LYS A 124 -24.93 3.91 -20.87
C LYS A 124 -25.15 3.84 -22.39
N SER A 125 -24.08 3.82 -23.19
CA SER A 125 -24.20 3.68 -24.64
C SER A 125 -24.66 2.28 -25.06
N ARG A 126 -24.26 1.23 -24.32
CA ARG A 126 -24.72 -0.15 -24.54
C ARG A 126 -26.21 -0.35 -24.23
N CYS A 127 -26.71 0.22 -23.13
CA CYS A 127 -28.15 0.18 -22.80
C CYS A 127 -29.01 1.01 -23.77
N GLY A 128 -28.49 2.14 -24.28
CA GLY A 128 -29.18 2.96 -25.28
C GLY A 128 -29.30 2.32 -26.67
N CYS A 129 -28.42 1.36 -27.01
CA CYS A 129 -28.46 0.64 -28.29
C CYS A 129 -29.21 -0.70 -28.24
N GLY A 130 -29.85 -1.06 -27.12
CA GLY A 130 -30.63 -2.31 -27.01
C GLY A 130 -29.81 -3.60 -27.16
N LEU A 131 -28.48 -3.53 -27.00
CA LEU A 131 -27.53 -4.63 -27.25
C LEU A 131 -27.26 -5.50 -26.00
N SER A 132 -28.03 -5.37 -24.92
CA SER A 132 -27.85 -6.20 -23.72
C SER A 132 -28.54 -7.56 -23.87
N PRO A 133 -27.84 -8.70 -23.73
CA PRO A 133 -28.44 -10.03 -23.74
C PRO A 133 -29.21 -10.38 -22.44
N PHE A 134 -29.26 -9.49 -21.46
CA PHE A 134 -29.96 -9.66 -20.20
C PHE A 134 -31.17 -8.71 -20.11
N PRO A 135 -32.31 -9.18 -19.59
CA PRO A 135 -33.54 -8.38 -19.54
C PRO A 135 -33.38 -7.17 -18.61
N PRO A 136 -34.10 -6.07 -18.90
CA PRO A 136 -33.96 -4.80 -18.20
C PRO A 136 -34.67 -4.88 -16.84
N SER A 137 -33.94 -5.22 -15.79
CA SER A 137 -34.36 -4.93 -14.42
C SER A 137 -33.48 -3.83 -13.85
N CYS A 138 -34.03 -2.62 -13.92
CA CYS A 138 -33.77 -1.44 -13.09
C CYS A 138 -32.62 -0.51 -13.50
N CYS A 139 -33.02 0.50 -14.28
CA CYS A 139 -32.73 1.91 -13.97
C CYS A 139 -33.00 2.25 -12.51
#